data_AF-A0A450T262-F1
#
_entry.id   AF-A0A450T262-F1
#
_cell.length_a   1.000
_cell.length_b   1.000
_cell.length_c   1.000
_cell.angle_alpha   90.00
_cell.angle_beta   90.00
_cell.angle_gamma   90.00
#
_symmetry.space_group_name_H-M   'P 1'
#
loop_
_entity.id
_entity.type
_entity.pdbx_description
1 polymer ?
#
loop_
_entity_poly.entity_id
_entity_poly.type
_entity_poly.pdbx_seq_one_letter_code
_entity_poly.pdbx_strand_id
1 'polypeptide(L)' 'MIDSKYYAEIGMRAAERAARKVIERAHRENRPIPVWNGEKVEYLIPPLPDEENPTDSKTTTRRKP' A
#
# COMPACT_ATOMS: atom_id res chain seq x y z
N MET A 1 8.27 -25.24 -23.16
CA MET A 1 8.68 -25.42 -21.74
C MET A 1 8.01 -24.33 -20.94
N ILE A 2 7.36 -24.69 -19.83
CA ILE A 2 6.72 -23.68 -18.97
C ILE A 2 7.87 -22.97 -18.25
N ASP A 3 8.06 -21.70 -18.58
CA ASP A 3 9.20 -20.91 -18.13
C ASP A 3 9.01 -20.51 -16.67
N SER A 4 10.05 -20.62 -15.85
CA SER A 4 10.02 -20.24 -14.42
C SER A 4 9.49 -18.81 -14.24
N LYS A 5 9.74 -17.95 -15.23
CA LYS A 5 9.24 -16.58 -15.32
C LYS A 5 7.70 -16.48 -15.32
N TYR A 6 7.00 -17.43 -15.95
CA TYR A 6 5.53 -17.43 -16.03
C TYR A 6 4.88 -17.61 -14.66
N TYR A 7 5.39 -18.55 -13.85
CA TYR A 7 4.88 -18.76 -12.50
C TYR A 7 5.24 -17.61 -11.55
N ALA A 8 6.43 -17.01 -11.73
CA ALA A 8 6.82 -15.82 -10.98
C ALA A 8 5.87 -14.64 -11.26
N GLU A 9 5.50 -14.40 -12.52
CA GLU A 9 4.54 -13.35 -12.90
C GLU A 9 3.14 -13.60 -12.32
N ILE A 10 2.64 -14.83 -12.36
CA ILE A 10 1.35 -15.18 -11.73
C ILE A 10 1.40 -14.96 -10.22
N GLY A 11 2.49 -15.38 -9.57
CA GLY A 11 2.69 -15.19 -8.14
C GLY A 11 2.70 -13.72 -7.73
N MET A 12 3.43 -12.88 -8.48
CA MET A 12 3.45 -11.43 -8.23
C MET A 12 2.07 -10.79 -8.40
N ARG A 13 1.33 -11.13 -9.46
CA ARG A 13 -0.04 -10.62 -9.66
C ARG A 13 -0.99 -11.06 -8.54
N ALA A 14 -0.83 -12.28 -8.02
CA ALA A 14 -1.62 -12.76 -6.89
C ALA A 14 -1.29 -11.98 -5.61
N ALA A 15 0.00 -11.72 -5.37
CA ALA A 15 0.46 -10.92 -4.22
C ALA A 15 -0.07 -9.48 -4.29
N GLU A 16 -0.01 -8.83 -5.45
CA GLU A 16 -0.57 -7.48 -5.65
C GLU A 16 -2.07 -7.42 -5.35
N ARG A 17 -2.84 -8.42 -5.81
CA ARG A 17 -4.28 -8.51 -5.52
C ARG A 17 -4.56 -8.70 -4.03
N ALA A 18 -3.76 -9.52 -3.35
CA ALA A 18 -3.88 -9.71 -1.92
C ALA A 18 -3.56 -8.42 -1.16
N ALA A 19 -2.48 -7.72 -1.54
CA ALA A 19 -2.09 -6.45 -0.94
C ALA A 19 -3.19 -5.39 -1.06
N ARG A 20 -3.81 -5.25 -2.25
CA ARG A 20 -4.95 -4.33 -2.45
C ARG A 20 -6.12 -4.62 -1.52
N LYS A 21 -6.51 -5.89 -1.36
CA LYS A 21 -7.60 -6.28 -0.44
C LYS A 21 -7.29 -5.95 1.02
N VAL A 22 -6.04 -6.12 1.44
CA VAL A 22 -5.61 -5.77 2.80
C VAL A 22 -5.68 -4.26 3.01
N ILE A 23 -5.21 -3.47 2.03
CA ILE A 23 -5.29 -2.01 2.03
C ILE A 23 -6.74 -1.53 2.09
N GLU A 24 -7.61 -2.03 1.21
CA GLU A 24 -9.04 -1.69 1.18
C GLU A 24 -9.72 -2.00 2.52
N ARG A 25 -9.42 -3.18 3.10
CA ARG A 25 -9.96 -3.58 4.40
C ARG A 25 -9.46 -2.69 5.53
N ALA A 26 -8.16 -2.40 5.54
CA ALA A 26 -7.56 -1.53 6.54
C ALA A 26 -8.16 -0.12 6.50
N HIS A 27 -8.34 0.43 5.30
CA HIS A 27 -9.01 1.72 5.10
C HIS A 27 -10.45 1.69 5.61
N ARG A 28 -11.26 0.69 5.20
CA ARG A 28 -12.66 0.54 5.62
C ARG A 28 -12.82 0.41 7.13
N GLU A 29 -11.90 -0.31 7.78
CA GLU A 29 -11.90 -0.51 9.23
C GLU A 29 -11.16 0.59 9.99
N ASN A 30 -10.66 1.63 9.30
CA ASN A 30 -9.83 2.71 9.86
C ASN A 30 -8.64 2.17 10.68
N ARG A 31 -8.06 1.04 10.24
CA ARG A 31 -6.92 0.38 10.88
C ARG A 31 -5.62 0.82 10.21
N PRO A 32 -4.61 1.23 10.98
CA PRO A 32 -3.30 1.53 10.44
C PRO A 32 -2.56 0.24 10.05
N ILE A 33 -1.88 0.26 8.92
CA ILE A 33 -0.96 -0.81 8.50
C ILE A 33 0.50 -0.35 8.68
N PRO A 34 1.42 -1.28 9.01
CA PRO A 34 2.83 -0.97 9.01
C PRO A 34 3.35 -0.81 7.58
N VAL A 35 3.95 0.33 7.29
CA VAL A 35 4.63 0.65 6.03
C VAL A 35 6.09 0.94 6.33
N TRP A 36 6.99 0.28 5.63
CA TRP A 36 8.42 0.56 5.73
C TRP A 36 8.80 1.67 4.76
N ASN A 37 9.42 2.75 5.25
CA ASN A 37 9.81 3.91 4.44
C ASN A 37 11.31 3.95 4.07
N GLY A 38 12.08 2.92 4.44
CA GLY A 38 13.54 2.88 4.26
C GLY A 38 14.34 3.06 5.55
N GLU A 39 13.79 3.79 6.53
CA GLU A 39 14.46 4.09 7.81
C GLU A 39 13.73 3.50 9.01
N LYS A 40 12.39 3.47 8.97
CA LYS A 40 11.54 3.01 10.08
C LYS A 40 10.21 2.46 9.57
N VAL A 41 9.53 1.73 10.45
CA VAL A 41 8.13 1.34 10.26
C VAL A 41 7.23 2.50 10.67
N GLU A 42 6.39 2.97 9.76
CA GLU A 42 5.33 3.94 10.04
C GLU A 42 3.96 3.26 9.95
N TYR A 43 3.06 3.62 10.86
CA TYR A 43 1.70 3.07 10.89
C TYR A 43 0.75 4.10 10.29
N LEU A 44 0.24 3.80 9.10
CA LEU A 44 -0.59 4.72 8.32
C LEU A 44 -1.88 4.02 7.91
N ILE A 45 -2.98 4.75 7.90
CA ILE A 45 -4.20 4.28 7.24
C ILE A 45 -3.99 4.55 5.74
N PRO A 46 -3.91 3.50 4.91
CA PRO A 46 -3.58 3.68 3.51
C PRO A 46 -4.77 4.37 2.79
N PRO A 47 -4.51 5.28 1.84
CA PRO A 47 -5.56 5.83 0.99
C PRO A 47 -6.18 4.71 0.14
N LEU A 48 -7.44 4.89 -0.30
CA LEU A 48 -8.04 3.97 -1.26
C LEU A 48 -7.22 4.01 -2.57
N PRO A 49 -7.04 2.88 -3.26
CA PRO A 49 -6.26 2.83 -4.51
C PRO A 49 -6.85 3.71 -5.62
N ASP A 50 -8.14 4.04 -5.56
CA ASP A 50 -8.79 4.97 -6.48
C ASP A 50 -8.55 6.46 -6.12
N GLU A 51 -8.03 6.74 -4.92
CA GLU A 51 -7.63 8.08 -4.46
C GLU A 51 -6.13 8.37 -4.66
N GLU A 52 -5.35 7.43 -5.21
CA GLU A 52 -3.97 7.70 -5.65
C GLU A 52 -3.97 8.59 -6.90
N ASN A 53 -4.31 9.85 -6.69
CA ASN A 53 -4.06 10.95 -7.60
C ASN A 53 -2.52 11.09 -7.73
N PRO A 54 -1.92 11.06 -8.94
CA PRO A 54 -0.48 11.12 -9.13
C PRO A 54 0.01 12.57 -8.99
N THR A 55 -0.24 13.19 -7.84
CA THR A 55 0.26 14.52 -7.54
C THR A 55 0.88 14.51 -6.15
N ASP A 56 2.20 14.29 -6.16
CA ASP A 56 3.19 14.94 -5.32
C ASP A 56 2.62 16.00 -4.35
N SER A 57 2.80 15.82 -3.04
CA SER A 57 3.38 16.82 -2.14
C SER A 57 3.04 16.57 -0.67
N LYS A 58 4.12 16.45 0.11
CA LYS A 58 4.22 16.76 1.54
C LYS A 58 3.00 17.48 2.11
N THR A 59 2.28 16.85 3.03
CA THR A 59 1.55 17.59 4.06
C THR A 59 1.98 17.12 5.44
N THR A 60 3.08 17.73 5.90
CA THR A 60 3.45 17.82 7.31
C THR A 60 2.29 18.45 8.07
N THR A 61 1.61 17.65 8.89
CA THR A 61 0.66 18.12 9.90
C THR A 61 1.39 19.02 10.89
N ARG A 62 1.38 20.34 10.65
CA ARG A 62 1.68 21.34 11.68
C ARG A 62 0.42 21.48 12.55
N ARG A 63 0.41 20.81 13.70
CA ARG A 63 -0.40 21.27 14.84
C ARG A 63 0.35 22.43 15.49
N LYS A 64 -0.31 23.57 15.67
CA LYS A 64 0.11 24.59 16.64
C LYS A 64 -1.13 25.15 17.37
N PRO A 65 -0.90 25.65 18.60
CA PRO A 65 -1.85 25.66 19.72
C PRO A 65 -2.84 26.82 19.69
#